data_AF-A0A535ILC6-F1
#
_entry.id   AF-A0A535ILC6-F1
#
_cell.length_a   1.000
_cell.length_b   1.000
_cell.length_c   1.000
_cell.angle_alpha   90.00
_cell.angle_beta   90.00
_cell.angle_gamma   90.00
#
_symmetry.space_group_name_H-M   'P 1'
#
loop_
_entity.id
_entity.type
_entity.pdbx_description
1 polymer ?
#
loop_
_entity_poly.entity_id
_entity_poly.type
_entity_poly.pdbx_seq_one_letter_code
_entity_poly.pdbx_strand_id
1 'polypeptide(L)'
;MRKRWQPYRGTLAWLAQRASALALFVLLPLKLYSGYGAAGKVPWLSASDGTALHANAGIDLALLLFLVVHMLYGLRVMLIDVGWVREDRFFWRTAALALGLFAMATYFLYVR
;
A
#
# COMPACT_ATOMS: atom_id res chain seq x y z
N MET A 1 25.09 23.87 -18.02
CA MET A 1 25.15 22.59 -17.28
C MET A 1 23.73 22.05 -17.10
N ARG A 2 23.35 20.93 -17.72
CA ARG A 2 22.03 20.29 -17.50
C ARG A 2 22.04 19.69 -16.08
N LYS A 3 21.20 20.19 -15.17
CA LYS A 3 20.98 19.56 -13.86
C LYS A 3 20.34 18.19 -14.10
N ARG A 4 21.17 17.14 -14.10
CA ARG A 4 20.72 15.75 -14.18
C ARG A 4 20.27 15.34 -12.79
N TRP A 5 18.96 15.20 -12.60
CA TRP A 5 18.38 14.83 -11.32
C TRP A 5 18.81 13.41 -10.96
N GLN A 6 19.60 13.26 -9.91
CA GLN A 6 19.98 11.97 -9.35
C GLN A 6 19.00 11.70 -8.21
N PRO A 7 18.07 10.72 -8.32
CA PRO A 7 17.14 10.45 -7.24
C PRO A 7 17.94 9.95 -6.03
N TYR A 8 17.98 10.77 -4.98
CA TYR A 8 18.47 10.32 -3.68
C TYR A 8 17.50 9.26 -3.14
N ARG A 9 18.01 8.27 -2.41
CA ARG A 9 17.17 7.16 -1.86
C ARG A 9 16.01 7.70 -1.02
N GLY A 10 16.23 8.79 -0.28
CA GLY A 10 15.18 9.49 0.46
C GLY A 10 14.08 10.05 -0.44
N THR A 11 14.39 10.49 -1.65
CA THR A 11 13.40 11.00 -2.60
C THR A 11 12.50 9.90 -3.15
N LEU A 12 13.05 8.72 -3.42
CA LEU A 12 12.26 7.55 -3.82
C LEU A 12 11.37 7.06 -2.66
N ALA A 13 11.91 7.04 -1.44
CA ALA A 13 11.15 6.70 -0.24
C ALA A 13 9.97 7.65 -0.03
N TRP A 14 10.22 8.95 -0.14
CA TRP A 14 9.20 9.99 -0.04
C TRP A 14 8.13 9.83 -1.13
N LEU A 15 8.54 9.64 -2.38
CA LEU A 15 7.60 9.49 -3.49
C LEU A 15 6.74 8.24 -3.32
N ALA A 16 7.34 7.10 -2.93
CA ALA A 16 6.62 5.87 -2.66
C ALA A 16 5.59 6.05 -1.54
N GLN A 17 5.94 6.77 -0.47
CA GLN A 17 5.02 7.04 0.63
C GLN A 17 3.83 7.93 0.22
N ARG A 18 4.06 8.94 -0.64
CA ARG A 18 2.98 9.80 -1.16
C ARG A 18 2.09 9.09 -2.17
N ALA A 19 2.69 8.38 -3.11
CA ALA A 19 1.96 7.62 -4.12
C ALA A 19 1.10 6.51 -3.49
N SER A 20 1.64 5.78 -2.52
CA SER A 20 0.88 4.76 -1.78
C SER A 20 -0.27 5.36 -0.98
N ALA A 21 -0.09 6.54 -0.37
CA ALA A 21 -1.17 7.22 0.34
C ALA A 21 -2.33 7.58 -0.60
N LEU A 22 -2.02 8.13 -1.78
CA LEU A 22 -3.03 8.48 -2.80
C LEU A 22 -3.74 7.23 -3.33
N ALA A 23 -3.01 6.14 -3.55
CA ALA A 23 -3.61 4.87 -3.94
C ALA A 23 -4.56 4.35 -2.86
N LEU A 24 -4.14 4.34 -1.59
CA LEU A 24 -4.96 3.89 -0.46
C LEU A 24 -6.19 4.78 -0.24
N PHE A 25 -6.08 6.08 -0.49
CA PHE A 25 -7.20 7.01 -0.42
C PHE A 25 -8.35 6.63 -1.36
N VAL A 26 -8.04 5.99 -2.49
CA VAL A 26 -9.05 5.48 -3.44
C VAL A 26 -9.43 4.04 -3.12
N LEU A 27 -8.44 3.18 -2.90
CA LEU A 27 -8.63 1.75 -2.77
C LEU A 27 -9.35 1.35 -1.47
N LEU A 28 -9.08 2.03 -0.35
CA LEU A 28 -9.73 1.71 0.93
C LEU A 28 -11.24 2.00 0.87
N PRO A 29 -11.71 3.20 0.47
CA PRO A 29 -13.13 3.43 0.28
C PRO A 29 -13.76 2.43 -0.70
N LEU A 30 -13.10 2.15 -1.82
CA LEU A 30 -13.61 1.18 -2.80
C LEU A 30 -13.85 -0.20 -2.17
N LYS A 31 -12.89 -0.71 -1.38
CA LYS A 31 -13.02 -2.00 -0.70
C LYS A 31 -14.06 -1.99 0.42
N LEU A 32 -14.18 -0.87 1.15
CA LEU A 32 -15.21 -0.71 2.18
C LEU A 32 -16.61 -0.66 1.57
N TYR A 33 -16.85 0.22 0.60
CA TYR A 33 -18.16 0.36 -0.05
C TYR A 33 -18.57 -0.90 -0.81
N SER A 34 -17.64 -1.57 -1.49
CA SER A 34 -17.95 -2.86 -2.13
C SER A 34 -18.36 -3.93 -1.13
N GLY A 35 -17.75 -3.97 0.06
CA GLY A 35 -18.14 -4.88 1.14
C GLY A 35 -19.53 -4.58 1.71
N TYR A 36 -19.84 -3.30 1.95
CA TYR A 36 -21.19 -2.89 2.35
C TYR A 36 -22.21 -3.15 1.22
N GLY A 37 -21.83 -2.96 -0.03
CA GLY A 37 -22.65 -3.27 -1.20
C GLY A 37 -22.96 -4.75 -1.32
N ALA A 38 -21.96 -5.62 -1.15
CA ALA A 38 -22.14 -7.07 -1.12
C ALA A 38 -23.13 -7.51 -0.01
N ALA A 39 -23.15 -6.80 1.11
CA ALA A 39 -24.11 -7.00 2.20
C ALA A 39 -25.49 -6.34 1.97
N GLY A 40 -25.74 -5.74 0.80
CA GLY A 40 -26.99 -5.06 0.47
C GLY A 40 -27.23 -3.75 1.24
N LYS A 41 -26.18 -3.14 1.80
CA LYS A 41 -26.27 -1.93 2.65
C LYS A 41 -26.04 -0.63 1.89
N VAL A 42 -25.78 -0.67 0.59
CA VAL A 42 -25.50 0.49 -0.26
C VAL A 42 -26.59 0.60 -1.33
N PRO A 43 -27.48 1.60 -1.28
CA PRO A 43 -28.66 1.67 -2.16
C PRO A 43 -28.34 1.76 -3.66
N TRP A 44 -27.20 2.36 -4.01
CA TRP A 44 -26.79 2.59 -5.40
C TRP A 44 -25.89 1.48 -5.95
N LEU A 45 -25.56 0.45 -5.16
CA LEU A 45 -24.68 -0.64 -5.54
C LEU A 45 -25.40 -1.96 -5.32
N SER A 46 -25.62 -2.71 -6.40
CA SER A 46 -26.26 -4.02 -6.29
C SER A 46 -25.38 -5.00 -5.48
N ALA A 47 -26.00 -5.98 -4.83
CA ALA A 47 -25.25 -6.97 -4.05
C ALA A 47 -24.28 -7.80 -4.92
N SER A 48 -24.67 -8.08 -6.17
CA SER A 48 -23.81 -8.78 -7.13
C SER A 48 -22.61 -7.93 -7.53
N ASP A 49 -22.80 -6.65 -7.82
CA ASP A 49 -21.71 -5.75 -8.22
C ASP A 49 -20.77 -5.48 -7.03
N GLY A 50 -21.35 -5.28 -5.83
CA GLY A 50 -20.59 -5.18 -4.59
C GLY A 50 -19.73 -6.42 -4.35
N THR A 51 -20.29 -7.61 -4.55
CA THR A 51 -19.54 -8.87 -4.41
C THR A 51 -18.43 -8.99 -5.46
N ALA A 52 -18.70 -8.69 -6.73
CA ALA A 52 -17.71 -8.77 -7.80
C ALA A 52 -16.54 -7.80 -7.58
N LEU A 53 -16.83 -6.57 -7.15
CA LEU A 53 -15.81 -5.58 -6.79
C LEU A 53 -15.05 -6.00 -5.53
N HIS A 54 -15.75 -6.48 -4.50
CA HIS A 54 -15.13 -6.85 -3.24
C HIS A 54 -14.28 -8.12 -3.36
N ALA A 55 -14.62 -9.05 -4.23
CA ALA A 55 -13.86 -10.29 -4.45
C ALA A 55 -12.75 -10.14 -5.51
N ASN A 56 -12.49 -8.92 -5.99
CA ASN A 56 -11.49 -8.69 -7.02
C ASN A 56 -10.06 -8.84 -6.46
N ALA A 57 -9.40 -9.92 -6.86
CA ALA A 57 -8.02 -10.22 -6.45
C ALA A 57 -7.04 -9.07 -6.76
N GLY A 58 -7.22 -8.35 -7.87
CA GLY A 58 -6.36 -7.23 -8.24
C GLY A 58 -6.46 -6.06 -7.26
N ILE A 59 -7.68 -5.72 -6.83
CA ILE A 59 -7.91 -4.68 -5.81
C ILE A 59 -7.25 -5.08 -4.48
N ASP A 60 -7.35 -6.35 -4.11
CA ASP A 60 -6.82 -6.86 -2.84
C ASP A 60 -5.30 -6.91 -2.82
N LEU A 61 -4.69 -7.37 -3.91
CA LEU A 61 -3.24 -7.34 -4.06
C LEU A 61 -2.71 -5.91 -4.09
N ALA A 62 -3.39 -4.99 -4.79
CA ALA A 62 -3.02 -3.58 -4.80
C ALA A 62 -3.13 -2.97 -3.40
N LEU A 63 -4.24 -3.21 -2.68
CA LEU A 63 -4.43 -2.76 -1.30
C LEU A 63 -3.33 -3.27 -0.39
N LEU A 64 -3.06 -4.57 -0.43
CA LEU A 64 -2.04 -5.20 0.40
C LEU A 64 -0.66 -4.59 0.13
N LEU A 65 -0.28 -4.45 -1.14
CA LEU A 65 1.00 -3.85 -1.52
C LEU A 65 1.11 -2.40 -1.03
N PHE A 66 0.13 -1.56 -1.35
CA PHE A 66 0.19 -0.14 -0.98
C PHE A 66 0.09 0.06 0.52
N LEU A 67 -0.69 -0.75 1.24
CA LEU A 67 -0.82 -0.68 2.69
C LEU A 67 0.51 -1.02 3.37
N VAL A 68 1.12 -2.16 3.01
CA VAL A 68 2.38 -2.61 3.61
C VAL A 68 3.51 -1.62 3.31
N VAL A 69 3.61 -1.14 2.06
CA VAL A 69 4.60 -0.11 1.69
C VAL A 69 4.35 1.16 2.49
N HIS A 70 3.12 1.67 2.53
CA HIS A 70 2.80 2.93 3.21
C HIS A 70 3.10 2.86 4.70
N MET A 71 2.66 1.79 5.38
CA MET A 71 2.85 1.62 6.82
C MET A 71 4.33 1.49 7.19
N LEU A 72 5.11 0.69 6.45
CA LEU A 72 6.52 0.48 6.77
C LEU A 72 7.39 1.71 6.47
N TYR A 73 7.12 2.43 5.37
CA TYR A 73 7.81 3.69 5.08
C TYR A 73 7.39 4.81 6.04
N GLY A 74 6.11 4.84 6.44
CA GLY A 74 5.64 5.74 7.50
C GLY A 74 6.32 5.47 8.84
N LEU A 75 6.39 4.20 9.24
CA LEU A 75 7.12 3.79 10.44
C LEU A 75 8.60 4.17 10.36
N ARG A 76 9.26 3.96 9.21
CA ARG A 76 10.65 4.40 9.00
C ARG A 76 10.81 5.89 9.28
N VAL A 77 9.90 6.74 8.78
CA VAL A 77 9.96 8.19 9.03
C VAL A 77 9.82 8.49 10.52
N MET A 78 8.83 7.89 11.20
CA MET A 78 8.67 8.05 12.65
C MET A 78 9.92 7.64 13.43
N LEU A 79 10.57 6.53 13.03
CA LEU A 79 11.80 6.04 13.65
C LEU A 79 13.01 6.95 13.42
N ILE A 80 13.06 7.63 12.27
CA ILE A 80 14.09 8.65 11.99
C ILE A 80 13.82 9.90 12.82
N ASP A 81 12.57 10.34 12.92
CA ASP A 81 12.18 11.56 13.64
C ASP A 81 12.50 11.46 15.14
N VAL A 82 12.34 10.27 15.74
CA VAL A 82 12.74 10.02 17.15
C VAL A 82 14.22 9.68 17.33
N GLY A 83 15.01 9.68 16.25
CA GLY A 83 16.45 9.45 16.28
C GLY A 83 16.88 7.99 16.49
N TRP A 84 15.97 7.02 16.42
CA TRP A 84 16.29 5.59 16.59
C TRP A 84 17.02 4.99 15.39
N VAL A 85 16.82 5.55 14.20
CA VAL A 85 17.34 4.98 12.95
C VAL A 85 17.94 6.07 12.06
N ARG A 86 19.02 5.73 11.34
CA ARG A 86 19.63 6.61 10.33
C ARG A 86 19.03 6.39 8.94
N GLU A 87 18.84 7.49 8.21
CA GLU A 87 18.22 7.55 6.88
C GLU A 87 18.88 6.62 5.84
N ASP A 88 20.21 6.51 5.86
CA ASP A 88 21.06 5.89 4.84
C ASP A 88 20.98 4.36 4.79
N ARG A 89 20.78 3.71 5.94
CA ARG A 89 20.81 2.23 6.06
C ARG A 89 19.44 1.57 5.96
N PHE A 90 18.37 2.31 6.19
CA PHE A 90 17.06 1.69 6.43
C PHE A 90 16.17 1.56 5.19
N PHE A 91 16.52 2.21 4.08
CA PHE A 91 15.72 2.16 2.84
C PHE A 91 15.54 0.73 2.31
N TRP A 92 16.65 0.03 2.02
CA TRP A 92 16.59 -1.31 1.42
C TRP A 92 16.02 -2.37 2.36
N ARG A 93 16.23 -2.22 3.67
CA ARG A 93 15.65 -3.10 4.70
C ARG A 93 14.13 -2.96 4.74
N THR A 94 13.64 -1.73 4.71
CA THR A 94 12.19 -1.44 4.67
C THR A 94 11.58 -1.97 3.38
N ALA A 95 12.23 -1.76 2.24
CA ALA A 95 11.78 -2.28 0.95
C ALA A 95 11.72 -3.81 0.93
N ALA A 96 12.78 -4.49 1.38
CA ALA A 96 12.84 -5.94 1.42
C ALA A 96 11.77 -6.52 2.37
N LEU A 97 11.58 -5.91 3.54
CA LEU A 97 10.53 -6.30 4.48
C LEU A 97 9.13 -6.13 3.87
N ALA A 98 8.88 -5.00 3.20
CA ALA A 98 7.59 -4.74 2.57
C ALA A 98 7.27 -5.78 1.49
N LEU A 99 8.24 -6.06 0.61
CA LEU A 99 8.09 -7.05 -0.45
C LEU A 99 7.96 -8.48 0.11
N GLY A 100 8.70 -8.81 1.18
CA GLY A 100 8.60 -10.11 1.85
C GLY A 100 7.23 -10.34 2.46
N LEU A 101 6.68 -9.36 3.20
CA LEU A 101 5.34 -9.43 3.76
C LEU A 101 4.26 -9.50 2.68
N PHE A 102 4.40 -8.69 1.62
CA PHE A 102 3.49 -8.74 0.47
C PHE A 102 3.50 -10.11 -0.21
N ALA A 103 4.68 -10.67 -0.51
CA ALA A 103 4.82 -11.96 -1.15
C ALA A 103 4.28 -13.09 -0.27
N MET A 104 4.57 -13.06 1.03
CA MET A 104 4.06 -14.01 2.01
C MET A 104 2.53 -13.99 2.06
N ALA A 105 1.92 -12.82 2.26
CA ALA A 105 0.47 -12.71 2.34
C ALA A 105 -0.20 -13.07 1.00
N THR A 106 0.39 -12.69 -0.14
CA THR A 106 -0.12 -13.09 -1.46
C THR A 106 -0.10 -14.61 -1.63
N TYR A 107 0.98 -15.28 -1.24
CA TYR A 107 1.08 -16.73 -1.31
C TYR A 107 -0.02 -17.43 -0.50
N PHE A 108 -0.26 -16.98 0.74
CA PHE A 108 -1.27 -17.59 1.62
C PHE A 108 -2.72 -17.27 1.25
N LEU A 109 -2.99 -16.18 0.54
CA LEU A 109 -4.35 -15.78 0.19
C LEU A 109 -4.78 -16.24 -1.22
N TYR A 110 -3.82 -16.39 -2.14
CA TYR A 110 -4.12 -16.58 -3.56
C TYR A 110 -3.45 -17.79 -4.22
N VAL A 111 -2.47 -18.41 -3.57
CA VAL A 111 -1.71 -19.53 -4.17
C VAL A 111 -1.91 -20.83 -3.41
N ARG A 112 -1.84 -20.77 -2.07
CA ARG A 112 -2.05 -21.91 -1.17
C ARG A 112 -3.46 -21.90 -0.61
#